data_AF-A0A7E4ZSA4-F1
#
_entry.id   AF-A0A7E4ZSA4-F1
#
_cell.length_a   1.000
_cell.length_b   1.000
_cell.length_c   1.000
_cell.angle_alpha   90.00
_cell.angle_beta   90.00
_cell.angle_gamma   90.00
#
_symmetry.space_group_name_H-M   'P 1'
#
loop_
_entity.id
_entity.type
_entity.pdbx_description
1 polymer ?
#
loop_
_entity_poly.entity_id
_entity_poly.type
_entity_poly.pdbx_seq_one_letter_code
_entity_poly.pdbx_strand_id
1 'polypeptide(L)' 'MKGFERDTCNVPMTQCTFVDMFAREAFTLWCDFAELPELPAQLESNYEVWKQMSTSWDPSQNVNLISKPPTTQP' A
#
# COMPACT_ATOMS: atom_id res chain seq x y z
N MET A 1 -19.30 -2.75 -0.38
CA MET A 1 -18.75 -1.41 -0.74
C MET A 1 -18.07 -1.59 -2.09
N LYS A 2 -18.37 -0.81 -3.14
CA LYS A 2 -17.69 -1.00 -4.44
C LYS A 2 -16.18 -0.84 -4.25
N GLY A 3 -15.41 -1.88 -4.59
CA GLY A 3 -13.94 -1.87 -4.54
C GLY A 3 -13.28 -2.76 -3.48
N PHE A 4 -14.00 -3.17 -2.41
CA PHE A 4 -13.41 -3.94 -1.30
C PHE A 4 -13.94 -5.38 -1.16
N GLU A 5 -14.71 -5.85 -2.14
CA GLU A 5 -15.21 -7.23 -2.16
C GLU A 5 -14.07 -8.19 -2.45
N ARG A 6 -13.85 -9.20 -1.59
CA ARG A 6 -12.69 -10.12 -1.66
C ARG A 6 -12.54 -10.78 -3.03
N ASP A 7 -13.64 -11.13 -3.67
CA ASP A 7 -13.61 -11.91 -4.91
C ASP A 7 -13.30 -11.06 -6.16
N THR A 8 -13.39 -9.72 -6.03
CA THR A 8 -13.24 -8.81 -7.17
C THR A 8 -12.25 -7.66 -6.93
N CYS A 9 -11.78 -7.50 -5.69
CA CYS A 9 -10.90 -6.39 -5.31
C CYS A 9 -9.52 -6.55 -5.96
N ASN A 10 -9.08 -5.51 -6.65
CA ASN A 10 -7.67 -5.31 -6.98
C ASN A 10 -7.00 -4.62 -5.79
N VAL A 11 -6.42 -5.42 -4.90
CA VAL A 11 -5.83 -4.94 -3.65
C VAL A 11 -4.69 -3.95 -3.91
N PRO A 12 -3.72 -4.24 -4.81
CA PRO A 12 -2.68 -3.27 -5.14
C PRO A 12 -3.22 -1.94 -5.66
N MET A 13 -4.22 -1.95 -6.54
CA MET A 13 -4.86 -0.73 -7.04
C MET A 13 -5.50 0.10 -5.92
N THR A 14 -6.16 -0.59 -4.98
CA THR A 14 -6.80 0.06 -3.83
C THR A 14 -5.75 0.68 -2.88
N GLN A 15 -4.59 0.02 -2.71
CA GLN A 15 -3.46 0.60 -1.96
C GLN A 15 -2.92 1.86 -2.65
N CYS A 16 -2.68 1.82 -3.98
CA CYS A 16 -2.27 3.01 -4.73
C CYS A 16 -3.27 4.17 -4.57
N THR A 17 -4.57 3.87 -4.71
CA THR A 17 -5.64 4.87 -4.54
C THR A 17 -5.61 5.48 -3.14
N PHE A 18 -5.41 4.67 -2.10
CA PHE A 18 -5.30 5.16 -0.72
C PHE A 18 -4.06 6.06 -0.52
N VAL A 19 -2.92 5.70 -1.11
CA VAL A 19 -1.70 6.52 -1.05
C VAL A 19 -1.90 7.86 -1.74
N ASP A 20 -2.50 7.86 -2.93
CA ASP A 20 -2.74 9.06 -3.72
C ASP A 20 -3.75 10.00 -3.05
N MET A 21 -4.79 9.44 -2.40
CA MET A 21 -5.85 10.23 -1.78
C MET A 21 -5.50 10.76 -0.39
N PHE A 22 -4.68 10.05 0.38
CA PHE A 22 -4.46 10.34 1.79
C PHE A 22 -3.00 10.24 2.23
N ALA A 23 -2.38 9.07 2.02
CA ALA A 23 -1.15 8.75 2.72
C ALA A 23 0.03 9.63 2.29
N ARG A 24 0.16 9.95 1.00
CA ARG A 24 1.32 10.71 0.50
C ARG A 24 1.41 12.10 1.12
N GLU A 25 0.30 12.84 1.17
CA GLU A 25 0.28 14.18 1.77
C GLU A 25 0.51 14.12 3.29
N ALA A 26 -0.20 13.21 3.98
CA ALA A 26 -0.06 13.05 5.43
C ALA A 26 1.38 12.68 5.84
N PHE A 27 2.01 11.73 5.14
CA PHE A 27 3.38 11.33 5.42
C PHE A 27 4.37 12.42 5.05
N THR A 28 4.17 13.14 3.93
CA THR A 28 5.07 14.25 3.57
C THR A 28 5.07 15.32 4.65
N LEU A 29 3.90 15.80 5.08
CA LEU A 29 3.80 16.86 6.09
C LEU A 29 4.32 16.42 7.46
N TRP A 30 3.96 15.21 7.89
CA TRP A 30 4.39 14.70 9.19
C TRP A 30 5.89 14.40 9.24
N CYS A 31 6.43 13.77 8.20
CA CYS A 31 7.83 13.35 8.19
C CYS A 31 8.78 14.52 7.95
N ASP A 32 8.34 15.57 7.25
CA ASP A 32 9.09 16.83 7.17
C ASP A 32 9.18 17.49 8.55
N PHE A 33 8.08 17.55 9.29
CA PHE A 33 8.05 18.06 10.66
C PHE A 33 8.91 17.24 11.64
N ALA A 34 8.87 15.91 11.52
CA ALA A 34 9.54 14.99 12.43
C ALA A 34 10.98 14.61 12.02
N GLU A 35 11.48 15.14 10.90
CA GLU A 35 12.79 14.81 10.31
C GLU A 35 12.98 13.30 10.02
N LEU A 36 11.96 12.65 9.44
CA LEU A 36 11.94 11.21 9.12
C LEU A 36 11.91 10.93 7.59
N PRO A 37 12.96 11.28 6.83
CA PRO A 37 12.95 11.19 5.37
C PRO A 37 12.86 9.75 4.82
N GLU A 38 13.19 8.74 5.63
CA GLU A 38 13.16 7.33 5.25
C GLU A 38 11.74 6.79 5.04
N LEU A 39 10.75 7.34 5.76
CA LEU A 39 9.36 6.88 5.69
C LEU A 39 8.67 7.24 4.36
N PRO A 40 8.70 8.48 3.85
CA PRO A 40 8.15 8.80 2.54
C PRO A 40 8.93 8.08 1.42
N ALA A 41 10.25 7.89 1.57
CA ALA A 41 11.04 7.12 0.60
C ALA A 41 10.58 5.65 0.52
N GLN A 42 10.34 5.00 1.66
CA GLN A 42 9.80 3.64 1.69
C GLN A 42 8.36 3.57 1.18
N LEU A 43 7.55 4.60 1.45
CA LEU A 43 6.18 4.69 0.94
C LEU A 43 6.15 4.70 -0.59
N GLU A 44 7.01 5.53 -1.23
CA GLU A 44 7.11 5.57 -2.69
C GLU A 44 7.66 4.26 -3.28
N SER A 45 8.65 3.63 -2.63
CA SER A 45 9.13 2.32 -3.05
C SER A 45 8.03 1.25 -3.04
N ASN A 46 7.19 1.24 -2.00
CA ASN A 46 6.04 0.33 -1.92
C ASN A 46 4.97 0.67 -2.96
N TYR A 47 4.72 1.96 -3.19
CA TYR A 47 3.76 2.43 -4.20
C TYR A 47 4.10 1.92 -5.59
N GLU A 48 5.36 1.99 -6.01
CA GLU A 48 5.78 1.49 -7.31
C GLU A 48 5.59 -0.02 -7.46
N VAL A 49 5.86 -0.79 -6.40
CA VAL A 49 5.59 -2.24 -6.39
C VAL A 49 4.09 -2.51 -6.55
N TRP A 50 3.23 -1.84 -5.78
CA TRP A 50 1.78 -2.02 -5.89
C TRP A 50 1.25 -1.57 -7.25
N LYS A 51 1.77 -0.49 -7.82
CA LYS A 51 1.38 0.00 -9.14
C LYS A 51 1.68 -1.03 -10.22
N GLN A 52 2.87 -1.65 -10.19
CA GLN A 52 3.22 -2.73 -11.10
C GLN A 52 2.28 -3.93 -10.93
N MET A 53 2.07 -4.38 -9.69
CA MET A 53 1.16 -5.49 -9.36
C MET A 53 -0.28 -5.21 -9.80
N SER A 54 -0.74 -3.95 -9.74
CA SER A 54 -2.13 -3.58 -10.06
C SER A 54 -2.52 -3.93 -11.50
N THR A 55 -1.56 -3.93 -12.43
CA THR A 55 -1.81 -4.18 -13.85
C THR A 55 -2.03 -5.65 -14.18
N SER A 56 -1.51 -6.56 -13.36
CA SER A 56 -1.55 -8.00 -13.56
C SER A 56 -2.18 -8.76 -12.39
N TRP A 57 -2.84 -8.05 -11.49
CA TRP A 57 -3.45 -8.65 -10.29
C TRP A 57 -4.62 -9.55 -10.67
N ASP A 58 -4.56 -10.79 -10.19
CA ASP A 58 -5.68 -11.73 -10.24
C ASP A 58 -6.38 -11.74 -8.86
N PRO A 59 -7.63 -11.24 -8.75
CA PRO A 59 -8.39 -11.24 -7.49
C PRO A 59 -8.56 -12.63 -6.86
N SER A 60 -8.42 -13.72 -7.63
CA SER A 60 -8.42 -15.07 -7.06
C SER A 60 -7.32 -15.28 -6.01
N GLN A 61 -6.21 -14.52 -6.12
CA GLN A 61 -5.09 -14.54 -5.18
C GLN A 61 -5.38 -13.86 -3.84
N ASN A 62 -6.50 -13.13 -3.72
CA ASN A 62 -6.86 -12.45 -2.47
C ASN A 62 -7.02 -13.43 -1.29
N VAL A 63 -7.36 -14.70 -1.54
CA VAL A 63 -7.42 -15.76 -0.52
C VAL A 63 -6.05 -16.10 0.09
N ASN A 64 -4.96 -15.82 -0.64
CA ASN A 64 -3.58 -16.08 -0.24
C ASN A 64 -2.92 -14.88 0.45
N LEU A 65 -3.64 -13.76 0.63
CA LEU A 65 -3.17 -12.62 1.42
C LEU A 65 -3.21 -13.00 2.91
N ILE A 66 -2.18 -13.71 3.36
CA ILE A 66 -1.99 -14.06 4.77
C ILE A 66 -1.53 -12.78 5.51
N SER A 67 -2.13 -12.49 6.66
CA SER A 67 -1.55 -11.56 7.62
C SER A 67 -0.23 -12.15 8.11
N LYS A 68 0.90 -11.75 7.53
CA LYS A 68 2.19 -12.02 8.18
C LYS A 68 2.14 -11.35 9.55
N PRO A 69 2.35 -12.07 10.67
CA PRO A 69 2.59 -11.41 11.94
C PRO A 69 3.80 -10.48 11.77
N PRO A 70 3.82 -9.32 12.45
CA PRO A 70 4.93 -8.39 12.33
C PRO A 70 6.21 -9.15 12.71
N THR A 71 7.10 -9.33 11.74
CA THR A 71 8.47 -9.78 12.01
C THR A 71 9.09 -8.72 12.91
N THR A 72 9.17 -9.01 14.21
CA THR A 72 10.16 -8.39 15.08
C THR A 72 11.52 -8.65 14.43
N GLN A 73 12.04 -7.67 13.71
CA GLN A 73 13.47 -7.66 13.41
C GLN A 73 14.22 -7.48 14.74
N PRO A 74 15.29 -8.25 14.98
CA PRO A 74 16.13 -8.11 16.18
C PRO A 74 16.86 -6.76 16.21
#